data_AF-A0A2V6Q2E7-F1
#
_entry.id   AF-A0A2V6Q2E7-F1
#
_cell.length_a   1.000
_cell.length_b   1.000
_cell.length_c   1.000
_cell.angle_alpha   90.00
_cell.angle_beta   90.00
_cell.angle_gamma   90.00
#
_symmetry.space_group_name_H-M   'P 1'
#
loop_
_entity.id
_entity.type
_entity.pdbx_description
1 polymer ?
#
loop_
_entity_poly.entity_id
_entity_poly.type
_entity_poly.pdbx_seq_one_letter_code
_entity_poly.pdbx_strand_id
1 'polypeptide(L)'
;MPRWDPAANVPRWQPPVQEASVVISDDDAATRRAPIARVSPLSQPFDFWRVHPWLVVWLCVFLAPVAVVLLRLADEWGFEGLVAPLQWALLAFFAVALLRGVLFSAPRSAMRLGVGVAAALGVGAVLLWPMTQISLGRVICPSRAGSDRGVQAAAVALQAWQRGETGSRAWRGGEPDAGWLETARRIRLLEYQLVETGCFDRVAPIDAHRTWHDFRVTIREGERAPLSKLVVVHTVTESGSWKITGVEGPLP
;
A
#
# COMPACT_ATOMS: atom_id res chain seq x y z
N MET A 1 62.12 22.36 64.29
CA MET A 1 62.51 23.00 65.56
C MET A 1 61.96 24.42 65.56
N PRO A 2 61.22 24.86 66.59
CA PRO A 2 60.72 26.24 66.68
C PRO A 2 61.89 27.22 66.86
N ARG A 3 61.84 28.37 66.16
CA ARG A 3 62.90 29.39 66.17
C ARG A 3 62.46 30.53 67.10
N TRP A 4 63.32 30.88 68.05
CA TRP A 4 63.07 31.93 69.04
C TRP A 4 63.56 33.28 68.50
N ASP A 5 62.72 34.32 68.60
CA ASP A 5 63.05 35.69 68.20
C ASP A 5 63.33 36.55 69.45
N PRO A 6 64.56 37.10 69.63
CA PRO A 6 64.93 37.84 70.84
C PRO A 6 64.26 39.21 71.00
N ALA A 7 63.56 39.72 69.99
CA ALA A 7 63.04 41.09 69.99
C ALA A 7 61.61 41.25 70.53
N ALA A 8 60.90 40.15 70.84
CA ALA A 8 59.49 40.20 71.24
C ALA A 8 59.30 39.99 72.75
N ASN A 9 58.87 41.03 73.46
CA ASN A 9 58.65 41.02 74.93
C ASN A 9 57.38 40.25 75.40
N VAL A 10 56.75 39.44 74.53
CA VAL A 10 55.71 38.47 74.89
C VAL A 10 55.80 37.27 73.93
N PRO A 11 55.85 36.01 74.41
CA PRO A 11 55.90 34.85 73.53
C PRO A 11 54.57 34.69 72.79
N ARG A 12 54.53 35.04 71.50
CA ARG A 12 53.43 34.69 70.60
C ARG A 12 53.79 33.43 69.82
N TRP A 13 52.96 32.41 69.99
CA TRP A 13 53.02 31.21 69.17
C TRP A 13 52.66 31.57 67.72
N GLN A 14 53.59 31.44 66.79
CA GLN A 14 53.31 31.53 65.36
C GLN A 14 53.18 30.10 64.83
N PRO A 15 52.02 29.70 64.27
CA PRO A 15 51.97 28.47 63.49
C PRO A 15 52.99 28.58 62.34
N PRO A 16 53.61 27.47 61.92
CA PRO A 16 54.38 27.48 60.69
C PRO A 16 53.45 28.00 59.60
N VAL A 17 53.85 29.09 58.94
CA VAL A 17 53.26 29.50 57.68
C VAL A 17 53.59 28.37 56.72
N GLN A 18 52.70 27.38 56.62
CA GLN A 18 52.59 26.61 55.40
C GLN A 18 52.25 27.66 54.34
N GLU A 19 53.23 28.04 53.55
CA GLU A 19 52.96 28.38 52.17
C GLU A 19 52.20 27.17 51.61
N ALA A 20 50.87 27.24 51.70
CA ALA A 20 50.01 26.44 50.87
C ALA A 20 50.28 26.94 49.46
N SER A 21 51.36 26.44 48.85
CA SER A 21 51.35 26.21 47.43
C SER A 21 50.13 25.32 47.22
N VAL A 22 49.02 25.96 46.84
CA VAL A 22 47.94 25.26 46.16
C VAL A 22 48.58 24.78 44.87
N VAL A 23 49.26 23.65 44.95
CA VAL A 23 49.49 22.80 43.80
C VAL A 23 48.08 22.38 43.42
N ILE A 24 47.48 23.14 42.52
CA ILE A 24 46.36 22.68 41.71
C ILE A 24 46.94 21.46 41.02
N SER A 25 46.70 20.27 41.59
CA SER A 25 47.14 19.03 40.97
C SER A 25 46.40 18.97 39.64
N ASP A 26 47.12 18.80 38.54
CA ASP A 26 46.52 18.53 37.23
C ASP A 26 45.62 17.26 37.25
N ASP A 27 45.64 16.51 38.34
CA ASP A 27 44.70 15.41 38.62
C ASP A 27 43.23 15.86 38.80
N ASP A 28 42.95 17.13 39.15
CA ASP A 28 41.58 17.64 39.18
C ASP A 28 41.02 17.92 37.77
N ALA A 29 41.88 17.96 36.75
CA ALA A 29 41.43 17.96 35.36
C ALA A 29 40.97 16.56 34.91
N ALA A 30 41.50 15.48 35.51
CA ALA A 30 41.15 14.10 35.18
C ALA A 30 39.80 13.65 35.79
N THR A 31 39.31 14.34 36.81
CA THR A 31 37.99 14.09 37.43
C THR A 31 36.87 15.01 36.93
N ARG A 32 37.14 15.90 35.96
CA ARG A 32 36.06 16.55 35.21
C ARG A 32 35.34 15.49 34.40
N ARG A 33 34.26 14.94 34.98
CA ARG A 33 33.26 14.16 34.25
C ARG A 33 32.94 14.94 32.97
N ALA A 34 33.23 14.31 31.83
CA ALA A 34 32.90 14.89 30.53
C ALA A 34 31.45 15.40 30.58
N PRO A 35 31.16 16.62 30.09
CA PRO A 35 29.82 17.16 30.15
C PRO A 35 28.86 16.14 29.55
N ILE A 36 27.87 15.71 30.33
CA ILE A 36 26.85 14.76 29.89
C ILE A 36 26.21 15.39 28.66
N ALA A 37 26.55 14.86 27.47
CA ALA A 37 26.01 15.34 26.22
C ALA A 37 24.50 15.26 26.35
N ARG A 38 23.82 16.42 26.31
CA ARG A 38 22.36 16.47 26.34
C ARG A 38 21.87 15.93 25.00
N VAL A 39 21.70 14.62 24.93
CA VAL A 39 21.10 13.96 23.79
C VAL A 39 19.61 14.33 23.81
N SER A 40 19.15 15.03 22.77
CA SER A 40 17.73 15.36 22.66
C SER A 40 16.93 14.05 22.62
N PRO A 41 15.84 13.91 23.40
CA PRO A 41 15.01 12.70 23.35
C PRO A 41 14.43 12.43 21.94
N LEU A 42 14.34 13.47 21.10
CA LEU A 42 13.95 13.35 19.69
C LEU A 42 15.02 12.68 18.81
N SER A 43 16.29 12.58 19.23
CA SER A 43 17.36 11.92 18.45
C SER A 43 17.44 10.42 18.69
N GLN A 44 16.93 9.93 19.83
CA GLN A 44 16.95 8.51 20.20
C GLN A 44 16.47 7.54 19.10
N PRO A 45 15.34 7.77 18.39
CA PRO A 45 14.92 6.86 17.32
C PRO A 45 15.88 6.87 16.12
N PHE A 46 16.52 8.00 15.82
CA PHE A 46 17.47 8.11 14.72
C PHE A 46 18.83 7.48 15.06
N ASP A 47 19.28 7.62 16.31
CA ASP A 47 20.50 7.00 16.80
C ASP A 47 20.34 5.47 16.89
N PHE A 48 19.19 4.98 17.36
CA PHE A 48 18.85 3.55 17.32
C PHE A 48 18.85 3.01 15.88
N TRP A 49 18.26 3.74 14.94
CA TRP A 49 18.21 3.33 13.54
C TRP A 49 19.60 3.27 12.88
N ARG A 50 20.52 4.17 13.27
CA ARG A 50 21.92 4.11 12.83
C ARG A 50 22.64 2.86 13.31
N VAL A 51 22.35 2.42 14.54
CA VAL A 51 22.96 1.22 15.14
C VAL A 51 22.32 -0.06 14.58
N HIS A 52 21.01 -0.05 14.32
CA HIS A 52 20.24 -1.22 13.87
C HIS A 52 19.49 -0.97 12.55
N PRO A 53 20.20 -0.67 11.44
CA PRO A 53 19.56 -0.23 10.20
C PRO A 53 18.67 -1.32 9.58
N TRP A 54 19.07 -2.59 9.70
CA TRP A 54 18.29 -3.73 9.20
C TRP A 54 17.06 -4.05 10.05
N LEU A 55 17.06 -3.76 11.34
CA LEU A 55 15.91 -4.06 12.20
C LEU A 55 14.67 -3.27 11.72
N VAL A 56 14.86 -2.01 11.33
CA VAL A 56 13.80 -1.18 10.77
C VAL A 56 13.34 -1.70 9.40
N VAL A 57 14.26 -2.14 8.54
CA VAL A 57 13.90 -2.76 7.25
C VAL A 57 13.07 -4.03 7.47
N TRP A 58 13.48 -4.90 8.38
CA TRP A 58 12.73 -6.11 8.74
C TRP A 58 11.37 -5.78 9.35
N LEU A 59 11.28 -4.77 10.21
CA LEU A 59 10.00 -4.31 10.74
C LEU A 59 9.07 -3.88 9.60
N CYS A 60 9.57 -3.12 8.62
CA CYS A 60 8.78 -2.77 7.43
C CYS A 60 8.37 -4.00 6.62
N VAL A 61 9.25 -5.00 6.47
CA VAL A 61 8.95 -6.28 5.79
C VAL A 61 7.76 -6.97 6.46
N PHE A 62 7.80 -7.11 7.79
CA PHE A 62 6.74 -7.79 8.55
C PHE A 62 5.43 -6.97 8.61
N LEU A 63 5.51 -5.65 8.58
CA LEU A 63 4.35 -4.77 8.65
C LEU A 63 3.72 -4.48 7.27
N ALA A 64 4.42 -4.72 6.16
CA ALA A 64 3.90 -4.43 4.83
C ALA A 64 2.56 -5.14 4.52
N PRO A 65 2.35 -6.44 4.83
CA PRO A 65 1.06 -7.09 4.64
C PRO A 65 -0.06 -6.44 5.48
N VAL A 66 0.25 -6.07 6.73
CA VAL A 66 -0.70 -5.40 7.62
C VAL A 66 -1.08 -4.03 7.05
N ALA A 67 -0.11 -3.28 6.52
CA ALA A 67 -0.34 -1.99 5.89
C ALA A 67 -1.25 -2.11 4.65
N VAL A 68 -1.07 -3.15 3.83
CA VAL A 68 -1.94 -3.44 2.68
C VAL A 68 -3.37 -3.75 3.13
N VAL A 69 -3.55 -4.56 4.17
CA VAL A 69 -4.88 -4.85 4.74
C VAL A 69 -5.53 -3.58 5.29
N LEU A 70 -4.77 -2.72 5.97
CA LEU A 70 -5.27 -1.45 6.48
C LEU A 70 -5.67 -0.49 5.35
N LEU A 71 -4.92 -0.45 4.24
CA LEU A 71 -5.30 0.32 3.05
C LEU A 71 -6.61 -0.19 2.45
N ARG A 72 -6.82 -1.51 2.43
CA ARG A 72 -8.08 -2.12 2.00
C ARG A 72 -9.24 -1.73 2.92
N LEU A 73 -9.04 -1.78 4.24
CA LEU A 73 -10.06 -1.37 5.20
C LEU A 73 -10.38 0.13 5.09
N ALA A 74 -9.35 0.97 4.91
CA ALA A 74 -9.54 2.39 4.68
C ALA A 74 -10.34 2.64 3.40
N ASP A 75 -10.09 1.85 2.36
CA ASP A 75 -10.85 1.88 1.13
C ASP A 75 -12.32 1.52 1.37
N GLU A 76 -12.61 0.39 2.02
CA GLU A 76 -13.97 -0.05 2.34
C GLU A 76 -14.75 0.94 3.22
N TRP A 77 -14.05 1.68 4.09
CA TRP A 77 -14.64 2.67 4.98
C TRP A 77 -14.93 4.03 4.34
N GLY A 78 -14.57 4.22 3.07
CA GLY A 78 -14.84 5.48 2.36
C GLY A 78 -13.63 6.40 2.15
N PHE A 79 -12.43 6.03 2.60
CA PHE A 79 -11.23 6.88 2.52
C PHE A 79 -10.38 6.68 1.26
N GLU A 80 -10.99 6.41 0.11
CA GLU A 80 -10.29 6.12 -1.16
C GLU A 80 -9.28 7.20 -1.57
N GLY A 81 -9.64 8.48 -1.36
CA GLY A 81 -8.74 9.61 -1.65
C GLY A 81 -7.46 9.61 -0.81
N LEU A 82 -7.45 8.88 0.31
CA LEU A 82 -6.28 8.71 1.17
C LEU A 82 -5.49 7.44 0.88
N VAL A 83 -6.05 6.46 0.17
CA VAL A 83 -5.37 5.18 -0.15
C VAL A 83 -4.11 5.45 -0.96
N ALA A 84 -4.23 6.19 -2.07
CA ALA A 84 -3.09 6.52 -2.93
C ALA A 84 -1.98 7.31 -2.20
N PRO A 85 -2.26 8.44 -1.50
CA PRO A 85 -1.20 9.17 -0.80
C PRO A 85 -0.60 8.36 0.37
N LEU A 86 -1.39 7.58 1.10
CA LEU A 86 -0.88 6.71 2.17
C LEU A 86 0.01 5.59 1.60
N GLN A 87 -0.37 4.99 0.48
CA GLN A 87 0.44 4.00 -0.24
C GLN A 87 1.78 4.59 -0.70
N TRP A 88 1.77 5.79 -1.28
CA TRP A 88 3.00 6.49 -1.66
C TRP A 88 3.88 6.84 -0.45
N ALA A 89 3.27 7.26 0.66
CA ALA A 89 4.00 7.53 1.89
C ALA A 89 4.67 6.26 2.46
N LEU A 90 3.98 5.12 2.43
CA LEU A 90 4.52 3.82 2.86
C LEU A 90 5.68 3.38 1.96
N LEU A 91 5.55 3.51 0.63
CA LEU A 91 6.62 3.23 -0.32
C LEU A 91 7.84 4.13 -0.10
N ALA A 92 7.62 5.44 0.07
CA ALA A 92 8.70 6.40 0.33
C ALA A 92 9.41 6.09 1.64
N PHE A 93 8.67 5.80 2.71
CA PHE A 93 9.24 5.41 4.00
C PHE A 93 10.07 4.12 3.88
N PHE A 94 9.54 3.11 3.19
CA PHE A 94 10.27 1.86 2.93
C PHE A 94 11.54 2.09 2.12
N ALA A 95 11.50 2.91 1.07
CA ALA A 95 12.65 3.24 0.24
C ALA A 95 13.74 3.97 1.06
N VAL A 96 13.35 4.91 1.92
CA VAL A 96 14.29 5.60 2.84
C VAL A 96 14.92 4.60 3.81
N ALA A 97 14.13 3.68 4.36
CA ALA A 97 14.63 2.64 5.26
C ALA A 97 15.62 1.71 4.58
N LEU A 98 15.30 1.29 3.36
CA LEU A 98 16.17 0.44 2.55
C LEU A 98 17.47 1.16 2.18
N LEU A 99 17.39 2.40 1.70
CA LEU A 99 18.55 3.21 1.33
C LEU A 99 19.50 3.34 2.53
N ARG A 100 18.97 3.62 3.72
CA ARG A 100 19.76 3.63 4.95
C ARG A 100 20.36 2.26 5.27
N GLY A 101 19.56 1.20 5.19
CA GLY A 101 20.01 -0.19 5.31
C GLY A 101 21.24 -0.50 4.48
N VAL A 102 21.19 -0.13 3.20
CA VAL A 102 22.27 -0.32 2.21
C VAL A 102 23.48 0.55 2.54
N LEU A 103 23.31 1.86 2.74
CA LEU A 103 24.43 2.79 2.98
C LEU A 103 25.27 2.41 4.20
N PHE A 104 24.63 1.93 5.28
CA PHE A 104 25.35 1.52 6.50
C PHE A 104 25.93 0.10 6.45
N SER A 105 25.57 -0.71 5.44
CA SER A 105 25.95 -2.13 5.34
C SER A 105 26.86 -2.45 4.16
N ALA A 106 26.86 -1.60 3.12
CA ALA A 106 27.72 -1.71 1.96
C ALA A 106 29.21 -1.95 2.27
N PRO A 107 29.82 -1.34 3.30
CA PRO A 107 31.23 -1.59 3.60
C PRO A 107 31.50 -2.85 4.43
N ARG A 108 30.47 -3.54 4.95
CA ARG A 108 30.64 -4.60 5.97
C ARG A 108 30.41 -6.02 5.48
N SER A 109 29.52 -6.25 4.51
CA SER A 109 29.23 -7.60 3.99
C SER A 109 28.38 -7.58 2.72
N ALA A 110 28.94 -8.12 1.64
CA ALA A 110 28.22 -8.30 0.37
C ALA A 110 27.05 -9.29 0.48
N MET A 111 27.18 -10.35 1.27
CA MET A 111 26.12 -11.35 1.47
C MET A 111 24.89 -10.77 2.18
N ARG A 112 25.10 -10.00 3.26
CA ARG A 112 23.99 -9.32 3.96
C ARG A 112 23.29 -8.30 3.07
N LEU A 113 24.06 -7.62 2.22
CA LEU A 113 23.51 -6.69 1.25
C LEU A 113 22.67 -7.42 0.19
N GLY A 114 23.16 -8.53 -0.36
CA GLY A 114 22.41 -9.33 -1.34
C GLY A 114 21.09 -9.88 -0.80
N VAL A 115 21.11 -10.54 0.36
CA VAL A 115 19.89 -11.06 1.01
C VAL A 115 18.93 -9.93 1.36
N GLY A 116 19.46 -8.82 1.89
CA GLY A 116 18.66 -7.68 2.28
C GLY A 116 18.00 -6.96 1.10
N VAL A 117 18.71 -6.81 -0.02
CA VAL A 117 18.15 -6.26 -1.27
C VAL A 117 17.12 -7.20 -1.86
N ALA A 118 17.37 -8.51 -1.91
CA ALA A 118 16.41 -9.48 -2.43
C ALA A 118 15.10 -9.49 -1.61
N ALA A 119 15.20 -9.51 -0.28
CA ALA A 119 14.04 -9.40 0.60
C ALA A 119 13.31 -8.05 0.40
N ALA A 120 14.05 -6.96 0.21
CA ALA A 120 13.46 -5.65 -0.01
C ALA A 120 12.74 -5.51 -1.35
N LEU A 121 13.24 -6.16 -2.41
CA LEU A 121 12.52 -6.25 -3.69
C LEU A 121 11.19 -7.00 -3.53
N GLY A 122 11.17 -8.08 -2.74
CA GLY A 122 9.93 -8.78 -2.40
C GLY A 122 8.92 -7.88 -1.70
N VAL A 123 9.36 -7.09 -0.72
CA VAL A 123 8.47 -6.12 -0.03
C VAL A 123 8.05 -4.97 -0.93
N GLY A 124 8.95 -4.47 -1.76
CA GLY A 124 8.62 -3.49 -2.79
C GLY A 124 7.52 -4.00 -3.71
N ALA A 125 7.60 -5.27 -4.13
CA ALA A 125 6.55 -5.91 -4.92
C ALA A 125 5.21 -6.01 -4.16
N VAL A 126 5.23 -6.40 -2.87
CA VAL A 126 4.02 -6.46 -2.03
C VAL A 126 3.40 -5.07 -1.85
N LEU A 127 4.20 -4.03 -1.60
CA LEU A 127 3.72 -2.67 -1.45
C LEU A 127 3.26 -2.06 -2.78
N LEU A 128 3.82 -2.47 -3.91
CA LEU A 128 3.35 -2.03 -5.23
C LEU A 128 2.10 -2.81 -5.69
N TRP A 129 1.78 -3.92 -5.04
CA TRP A 129 0.65 -4.77 -5.42
C TRP A 129 -0.69 -4.01 -5.52
N PRO A 130 -1.07 -3.14 -4.56
CA PRO A 130 -2.28 -2.32 -4.66
C PRO A 130 -2.30 -1.38 -5.89
N MET A 131 -1.13 -0.98 -6.38
CA MET A 131 -1.00 -0.14 -7.59
C MET A 131 -1.08 -0.93 -8.90
N THR A 132 -1.08 -2.26 -8.86
CA THR A 132 -1.21 -3.07 -10.07
C THR A 132 -2.66 -3.05 -10.58
N GLN A 133 -2.85 -3.05 -11.91
CA GLN A 133 -4.19 -3.14 -12.50
C GLN A 133 -4.79 -4.55 -12.45
N ILE A 134 -4.20 -5.46 -11.67
CA ILE A 134 -4.57 -6.87 -11.61
C ILE A 134 -5.89 -6.98 -10.86
N SER A 135 -6.92 -7.47 -11.53
CA SER A 135 -8.19 -7.84 -10.91
C SER A 135 -8.04 -9.18 -10.17
N LEU A 136 -8.32 -9.20 -8.88
CA LEU A 136 -8.30 -10.41 -8.05
C LEU A 136 -9.60 -11.23 -8.17
N GLY A 137 -10.70 -10.59 -8.54
CA GLY A 137 -11.99 -11.25 -8.65
C GLY A 137 -13.16 -10.29 -8.86
N ARG A 138 -14.36 -10.79 -8.56
CA ARG A 138 -15.64 -10.08 -8.60
C ARG A 138 -16.11 -9.81 -7.17
N VAL A 139 -16.44 -8.56 -6.83
CA VAL A 139 -16.99 -8.19 -5.52
C VAL A 139 -18.22 -7.30 -5.67
N ILE A 140 -19.05 -7.25 -4.64
CA ILE A 140 -20.14 -6.27 -4.55
C ILE A 140 -19.52 -4.86 -4.56
N CYS A 141 -20.06 -3.97 -5.38
CA CYS A 141 -19.58 -2.60 -5.44
C CYS A 141 -19.72 -1.90 -4.07
N PRO A 142 -18.71 -1.10 -3.65
CA PRO A 142 -18.85 -0.29 -2.45
C PRO A 142 -19.99 0.73 -2.64
N SER A 143 -20.69 1.07 -1.55
CA SER A 143 -21.89 1.93 -1.57
C SER A 143 -21.70 3.26 -2.32
N ARG A 144 -20.50 3.82 -2.26
CA ARG A 144 -20.09 5.06 -2.97
C ARG A 144 -20.01 4.93 -4.49
N ALA A 145 -19.78 3.73 -5.03
CA ALA A 145 -19.75 3.50 -6.47
C ALA A 145 -21.16 3.58 -7.08
N GLY A 146 -22.21 3.49 -6.26
CA GLY A 146 -23.60 3.42 -6.70
C GLY A 146 -23.92 2.04 -7.29
N SER A 147 -25.13 1.53 -7.02
CA SER A 147 -25.57 0.20 -7.44
C SER A 147 -25.76 0.05 -8.95
N ASP A 148 -25.84 1.16 -9.70
CA ASP A 148 -26.42 1.18 -11.05
C ASP A 148 -25.42 1.54 -12.16
N ARG A 149 -24.14 1.77 -11.83
CA ARG A 149 -23.16 2.25 -12.81
C ARG A 149 -22.86 1.18 -13.87
N GLY A 150 -23.50 1.35 -15.03
CA GLY A 150 -23.32 0.51 -16.21
C GLY A 150 -24.41 -0.56 -16.40
N VAL A 151 -25.25 -0.84 -15.39
CA VAL A 151 -26.36 -1.80 -15.49
C VAL A 151 -27.32 -1.40 -16.61
N GLN A 152 -27.67 -0.11 -16.68
CA GLN A 152 -28.57 0.41 -17.72
C GLN A 152 -27.95 0.30 -19.11
N ALA A 153 -26.65 0.59 -19.25
CA ALA A 153 -25.93 0.45 -20.51
C ALA A 153 -25.88 -1.02 -20.97
N ALA A 154 -25.63 -1.95 -20.04
CA ALA A 154 -25.67 -3.38 -20.30
C ALA A 154 -27.09 -3.86 -20.66
N ALA A 155 -28.11 -3.37 -19.96
CA ALA A 155 -29.51 -3.70 -20.24
C ALA A 155 -29.95 -3.19 -21.62
N VAL A 156 -29.50 -2.01 -22.06
CA VAL A 156 -29.76 -1.49 -23.40
C VAL A 156 -29.17 -2.40 -24.48
N ALA A 157 -27.97 -2.95 -24.25
CA ALA A 157 -27.36 -3.92 -25.16
C ALA A 157 -28.21 -5.21 -25.26
N LEU A 158 -28.63 -5.77 -24.12
CA LEU A 158 -29.49 -6.97 -24.11
C LEU A 158 -30.86 -6.71 -24.73
N GLN A 159 -31.44 -5.54 -24.48
CA GLN A 159 -32.72 -5.17 -25.06
C GLN A 159 -32.62 -5.03 -26.59
N ALA A 160 -31.55 -4.43 -27.10
CA ALA A 160 -31.28 -4.38 -28.53
C ALA A 160 -31.04 -5.79 -29.12
N TRP A 161 -30.40 -6.70 -28.39
CA TRP A 161 -30.28 -8.10 -28.82
C TRP A 161 -31.63 -8.80 -28.91
N GLN A 162 -32.49 -8.62 -27.90
CA GLN A 162 -33.84 -9.20 -27.87
C GLN A 162 -34.69 -8.75 -29.06
N ARG A 163 -34.50 -7.51 -29.52
CA ARG A 163 -35.15 -6.96 -30.73
C ARG A 163 -34.49 -7.40 -32.05
N GLY A 164 -33.38 -8.13 -32.00
CA GLY A 164 -32.61 -8.51 -33.20
C GLY A 164 -31.76 -7.37 -33.78
N GLU A 165 -31.55 -6.30 -33.03
CA GLU A 165 -30.85 -5.08 -33.45
C GLU A 165 -29.34 -5.12 -33.13
N THR A 166 -28.70 -6.28 -33.30
CA THR A 166 -27.28 -6.49 -32.95
C THR A 166 -26.27 -5.70 -33.81
N GLY A 167 -26.74 -4.95 -34.81
CA GLY A 167 -25.95 -3.99 -35.62
C GLY A 167 -26.26 -2.51 -35.33
N SER A 168 -27.14 -2.23 -34.37
CA SER A 168 -27.59 -0.87 -34.04
C SER A 168 -26.50 -0.06 -33.33
N ARG A 169 -26.74 1.25 -33.20
CA ARG A 169 -25.87 2.16 -32.43
C ARG A 169 -25.80 1.76 -30.95
N ALA A 170 -26.87 1.15 -30.42
CA ALA A 170 -26.94 0.66 -29.05
C ALA A 170 -25.90 -0.44 -28.79
N TRP A 171 -25.71 -1.36 -29.74
CA TRP A 171 -24.65 -2.39 -29.71
C TRP A 171 -23.25 -1.85 -29.98
N ARG A 172 -23.13 -0.76 -30.76
CA ARG A 172 -21.85 -0.10 -31.07
C ARG A 172 -21.31 0.82 -29.98
N GLY A 173 -22.10 1.11 -28.94
CA GLY A 173 -21.64 1.81 -27.74
C GLY A 173 -20.66 0.99 -26.90
N GLY A 174 -20.54 -0.31 -27.21
CA GLY A 174 -19.56 -1.20 -26.63
C GLY A 174 -18.74 -1.96 -27.67
N GLU A 175 -17.68 -2.63 -27.22
CA GLU A 175 -16.83 -3.50 -28.05
C GLU A 175 -17.15 -4.97 -27.77
N PRO A 176 -18.24 -5.55 -28.32
CA PRO A 176 -18.48 -6.98 -28.19
C PRO A 176 -17.34 -7.75 -28.86
N ASP A 177 -16.90 -8.85 -28.23
CA ASP A 177 -15.96 -9.78 -28.86
C ASP A 177 -16.48 -10.20 -30.25
N ALA A 178 -15.60 -10.24 -31.26
CA ALA A 178 -15.98 -10.59 -32.63
C ALA A 178 -16.65 -11.98 -32.72
N GLY A 179 -16.15 -12.96 -31.97
CA GLY A 179 -16.75 -14.30 -31.92
C GLY A 179 -18.12 -14.29 -31.24
N TRP A 180 -18.30 -13.42 -30.24
CA TRP A 180 -19.60 -13.24 -29.59
C TRP A 180 -20.61 -12.57 -30.50
N LEU A 181 -20.20 -11.55 -31.27
CA LEU A 181 -21.08 -10.87 -32.23
C LEU A 181 -21.63 -11.84 -33.28
N GLU A 182 -20.80 -12.76 -33.78
CA GLU A 182 -21.25 -13.80 -34.71
C GLU A 182 -22.23 -14.77 -34.06
N THR A 183 -21.96 -15.16 -32.81
CA THR A 183 -22.82 -16.06 -32.03
C THR A 183 -24.19 -15.42 -31.78
N ALA A 184 -24.20 -14.17 -31.33
CA ALA A 184 -25.43 -13.42 -31.05
C ALA A 184 -26.31 -13.21 -32.29
N ARG A 185 -25.72 -13.16 -33.51
CA ARG A 185 -26.49 -13.08 -34.77
C ARG A 185 -27.21 -14.38 -35.12
N ARG A 186 -26.73 -15.53 -34.65
CA ARG A 186 -27.32 -16.85 -34.91
C ARG A 186 -28.37 -17.25 -33.87
N ILE A 187 -28.42 -16.53 -32.76
CA ILE A 187 -29.19 -16.87 -31.57
C ILE A 187 -30.18 -15.75 -31.26
N ARG A 188 -31.44 -16.12 -31.05
CA ARG A 188 -32.48 -15.19 -30.62
C ARG A 188 -32.55 -15.14 -29.10
N LEU A 189 -32.41 -13.96 -28.53
CA LEU A 189 -32.69 -13.72 -27.11
C LEU A 189 -34.21 -13.61 -26.92
N LEU A 190 -34.77 -14.43 -26.03
CA LEU A 190 -36.21 -14.42 -25.69
C LEU A 190 -36.48 -13.57 -24.45
N GLU A 191 -35.67 -13.73 -23.41
CA GLU A 191 -35.83 -13.08 -22.11
C GLU A 191 -34.47 -12.89 -21.45
N TYR A 192 -34.35 -11.87 -20.60
CA TYR A 192 -33.18 -11.65 -19.76
C TYR A 192 -33.58 -11.13 -18.38
N GLN A 193 -32.83 -11.52 -17.36
CA GLN A 193 -32.99 -11.08 -15.97
C GLN A 193 -31.61 -10.79 -15.37
N LEU A 194 -31.45 -9.63 -14.73
CA LEU A 194 -30.25 -9.32 -13.95
C LEU A 194 -30.23 -10.22 -12.70
N VAL A 195 -29.13 -10.95 -12.51
CA VAL A 195 -28.92 -11.84 -11.35
C VAL A 195 -28.05 -11.13 -10.32
N GLU A 196 -26.90 -10.63 -10.77
CA GLU A 196 -25.90 -10.04 -9.88
C GLU A 196 -25.16 -8.90 -10.59
N THR A 197 -24.66 -7.96 -9.80
CA THR A 197 -23.85 -6.84 -10.27
C THR A 197 -22.76 -6.55 -9.25
N GLY A 198 -21.61 -6.11 -9.74
CA GLY A 198 -20.52 -5.74 -8.86
C GLY A 198 -19.40 -5.00 -9.57
N CYS A 199 -18.33 -4.82 -8.81
CA CYS A 199 -17.11 -4.12 -9.20
C CYS A 199 -15.97 -5.14 -9.30
N PHE A 200 -14.93 -4.81 -10.07
CA PHE A 200 -13.73 -5.64 -10.10
C PHE A 200 -12.92 -5.43 -8.82
N ASP A 201 -12.62 -6.54 -8.16
CA ASP A 201 -11.82 -6.51 -6.95
C ASP A 201 -10.35 -6.28 -7.26
N ARG A 202 -9.73 -5.42 -6.46
CA ARG A 202 -8.31 -5.10 -6.47
C ARG A 202 -7.85 -4.96 -5.03
N VAL A 203 -6.56 -5.08 -4.77
CA VAL A 203 -6.08 -5.03 -3.38
C VAL A 203 -6.43 -3.72 -2.68
N ALA A 204 -6.21 -2.57 -3.31
CA ALA A 204 -6.81 -1.29 -2.92
C ALA A 204 -6.39 -0.19 -3.94
N PRO A 205 -7.27 0.75 -4.32
CA PRO A 205 -8.70 0.74 -4.06
C PRO A 205 -9.45 -0.26 -4.95
N ILE A 206 -10.66 -0.65 -4.55
CA ILE A 206 -11.60 -1.36 -5.44
C ILE A 206 -11.77 -0.53 -6.71
N ASP A 207 -11.75 -1.19 -7.88
CA ASP A 207 -11.97 -0.50 -9.15
C ASP A 207 -13.44 -0.16 -9.34
N ALA A 208 -13.86 0.99 -8.83
CA ALA A 208 -15.20 1.52 -9.00
C ALA A 208 -15.49 2.01 -10.44
N HIS A 209 -14.49 2.04 -11.33
CA HIS A 209 -14.65 2.46 -12.72
C HIS A 209 -14.98 1.30 -13.66
N ARG A 210 -14.72 0.06 -13.24
CA ARG A 210 -15.06 -1.15 -13.99
C ARG A 210 -16.05 -2.00 -13.20
N THR A 211 -17.22 -2.20 -13.80
CA THR A 211 -18.29 -3.01 -13.21
C THR A 211 -18.57 -4.23 -14.09
N TRP A 212 -19.13 -5.27 -13.47
CA TRP A 212 -19.58 -6.49 -14.13
C TRP A 212 -21.03 -6.75 -13.77
N HIS A 213 -21.78 -7.33 -14.70
CA HIS A 213 -23.22 -7.57 -14.59
C HIS A 213 -23.55 -8.95 -15.14
N ASP A 214 -24.09 -9.80 -14.29
CA ASP A 214 -24.46 -11.16 -14.63
C ASP A 214 -25.95 -11.20 -15.00
N PHE A 215 -26.24 -11.53 -16.25
CA PHE A 215 -27.60 -11.66 -16.75
C PHE A 215 -27.91 -13.12 -17.05
N ARG A 216 -28.97 -13.63 -16.43
CA ARG A 216 -29.60 -14.87 -16.86
C ARG A 216 -30.39 -14.58 -18.12
N VAL A 217 -30.05 -15.24 -19.21
CA VAL A 217 -30.69 -15.08 -20.51
C VAL A 217 -31.35 -16.39 -20.94
N THR A 218 -32.51 -16.28 -21.58
CA THR A 218 -33.15 -17.41 -22.26
C THR A 218 -32.99 -17.21 -23.75
N ILE A 219 -32.26 -18.10 -24.40
CA ILE A 219 -31.90 -18.01 -25.80
C ILE A 219 -32.49 -19.15 -26.62
N ARG A 220 -32.68 -18.92 -27.92
CA ARG A 220 -33.12 -19.93 -28.89
C ARG A 220 -32.22 -19.91 -30.13
N GLU A 221 -31.71 -21.07 -30.51
CA GLU A 221 -30.89 -21.25 -31.71
C GLU A 221 -31.72 -21.94 -32.81
N GLY A 222 -32.17 -21.19 -33.80
CA GLY A 222 -33.08 -21.68 -34.84
C GLY A 222 -34.38 -22.25 -34.27
N GLU A 223 -34.74 -23.47 -34.67
CA GLU A 223 -35.93 -24.21 -34.21
C GLU A 223 -35.68 -25.05 -32.95
N ARG A 224 -34.49 -24.95 -32.33
CA ARG A 224 -34.17 -25.72 -31.12
C ARG A 224 -35.00 -25.24 -29.93
N ALA A 225 -35.09 -26.08 -28.90
CA ALA A 225 -35.71 -25.73 -27.63
C ALA A 225 -35.00 -24.53 -26.98
N PRO A 226 -35.71 -23.69 -26.21
CA PRO A 226 -35.11 -22.59 -25.44
C PRO A 226 -34.09 -23.10 -24.43
N LEU A 227 -32.97 -22.39 -24.28
CA LEU A 227 -31.91 -22.69 -23.32
C LEU A 227 -31.68 -21.49 -22.40
N SER A 228 -31.59 -21.74 -21.10
CA SER A 228 -31.17 -20.72 -20.13
C SER A 228 -29.65 -20.71 -19.98
N LYS A 229 -29.04 -19.53 -20.04
CA LYS A 229 -27.59 -19.29 -19.95
C LYS A 229 -27.30 -18.08 -19.07
N LEU A 230 -26.05 -17.90 -18.68
CA LEU A 230 -25.58 -16.73 -17.95
C LEU A 230 -24.60 -15.96 -18.85
N VAL A 231 -24.87 -14.67 -19.07
CA VAL A 231 -24.05 -13.77 -19.87
C VAL A 231 -23.47 -12.73 -18.93
N VAL A 232 -22.15 -12.55 -18.99
CA VAL A 232 -21.44 -11.57 -18.17
C VAL A 232 -21.14 -10.35 -19.04
N VAL A 233 -21.63 -9.18 -18.63
CA VAL A 233 -21.40 -7.91 -19.32
C VAL A 233 -20.51 -7.03 -18.46
N HIS A 234 -19.34 -6.63 -18.97
CA HIS A 234 -18.47 -5.67 -18.28
C HIS A 234 -18.78 -4.26 -18.77
N THR A 235 -18.74 -3.27 -17.89
CA THR A 235 -18.98 -1.86 -18.24
C THR A 235 -17.90 -0.97 -17.64
N VAL A 236 -17.47 0.05 -18.39
CA VAL A 236 -16.49 1.05 -17.95
C VAL A 236 -17.19 2.39 -17.82
N THR A 237 -17.10 3.02 -16.65
CA THR A 237 -17.95 4.17 -16.30
C THR A 237 -17.48 5.51 -16.88
N GLU A 238 -16.18 5.71 -17.12
CA GLU A 238 -15.64 7.02 -17.54
C GLU A 238 -16.00 7.42 -18.97
N SER A 239 -16.18 6.44 -19.85
CA SER A 239 -16.55 6.64 -21.27
C SER A 239 -18.01 6.31 -21.56
N GLY A 240 -18.73 5.72 -20.60
CA GLY A 240 -20.00 5.05 -20.84
C GLY A 240 -19.89 3.85 -21.79
N SER A 241 -18.67 3.40 -22.11
CA SER A 241 -18.43 2.27 -23.00
C SER A 241 -18.52 0.97 -22.22
N TRP A 242 -19.10 -0.05 -22.85
CA TRP A 242 -19.24 -1.37 -22.26
C TRP A 242 -18.59 -2.43 -23.13
N LYS A 243 -18.27 -3.58 -22.55
CA LYS A 243 -17.63 -4.69 -23.22
C LYS A 243 -18.25 -5.99 -22.74
N ILE A 244 -18.86 -6.75 -23.64
CA ILE A 244 -19.21 -8.14 -23.34
C ILE A 244 -17.94 -8.97 -23.49
N THR A 245 -17.43 -9.48 -22.39
CA THR A 245 -16.14 -10.18 -22.28
C THR A 245 -16.29 -11.69 -22.21
N GLY A 246 -17.50 -12.20 -21.96
CA GLY A 246 -17.75 -13.64 -21.96
C GLY A 246 -19.17 -14.04 -21.61
N VAL A 247 -19.54 -15.25 -22.04
CA VAL A 247 -20.71 -15.99 -21.56
C VAL A 247 -20.16 -17.14 -20.75
N GLU A 248 -20.29 -17.07 -19.44
CA GLU A 248 -19.87 -18.17 -18.56
C GLU A 248 -20.99 -19.21 -18.48
N GLY A 249 -20.74 -20.38 -19.03
CA GLY A 249 -21.63 -21.54 -18.94
C GLY A 249 -21.25 -22.60 -19.99
N PRO A 250 -21.46 -23.90 -19.71
CA PRO A 250 -21.03 -24.95 -20.62
C PRO A 250 -21.75 -24.82 -21.97
N LEU A 251 -20.97 -24.76 -23.04
CA LEU A 251 -21.40 -25.21 -24.36
C LEU A 251 -21.49 -26.75 -24.27
N PRO A 252 -22.58 -27.37 -24.75
CA PRO A 252 -22.56 -28.81 -24.97
C PRO A 252 -21.47 -29.18 -25.99
#